data_AF-A0A3B9YSV8-F1
#
_entry.id   AF-A0A3B9YSV8-F1
#
_cell.length_a   1.000
_cell.length_b   1.000
_cell.length_c   1.000
_cell.angle_alpha   90.00
_cell.angle_beta   90.00
_cell.angle_gamma   90.00
#
_symmetry.space_group_name_H-M   'P 1'
#
loop_
_entity.id
_entity.type
_entity.pdbx_description
1 polymer ?
#
loop_
_entity_poly.entity_id
_entity_poly.type
_entity_poly.pdbx_seq_one_letter_code
_entity_poly.pdbx_strand_id
1 'polypeptide(L)'
;DDPILPAAKAIAAQATLFCFDEFEVIDIADALILGRLFEALFARGVVIVATSNRAPDDLYENGINRQLFLPFIAILKQHLDVLSLDGPIDYRLARLKGAQVYFWPADAKADAAMNRQWRDLTGMHRGGPAELPVVGRMLTVPEQAKGVARWRFKALCEAPLSPQDYLALARAYHAILVDGIPQMGDDARDAARRLVTFIDAAYEAHVKLICSAATPPSGLFQLRSSETGFARAVSRLEEMQSADYLAKPHHPK
;
A
#
# COMPACT_ATOMS: atom_id res chain seq x y z
N ASP A 1 -16.79 41.21 5.77
CA ASP A 1 -17.69 40.28 6.48
C ASP A 1 -17.02 38.93 6.66
N ASP A 2 -17.24 38.30 7.82
CA ASP A 2 -16.72 36.98 8.15
C ASP A 2 -17.48 35.88 7.40
N PRO A 3 -16.87 35.21 6.40
CA PRO A 3 -17.59 34.28 5.52
C PRO A 3 -17.91 32.93 6.18
N ILE A 4 -17.32 32.65 7.34
CA ILE A 4 -17.42 31.33 7.99
C ILE A 4 -18.83 31.07 8.53
N LEU A 5 -19.44 32.04 9.22
CA LEU A 5 -20.77 31.86 9.79
C LEU A 5 -21.86 31.68 8.72
N PRO A 6 -21.89 32.45 7.62
CA PRO A 6 -22.77 32.18 6.48
C PRO A 6 -22.55 30.79 5.88
N ALA A 7 -21.29 30.37 5.69
CA ALA A 7 -20.98 29.05 5.15
C ALA A 7 -21.46 27.91 6.06
N ALA A 8 -21.17 27.98 7.36
CA ALA A 8 -21.65 26.99 8.33
C ALA A 8 -23.18 26.92 8.39
N LYS A 9 -23.86 28.07 8.28
CA LYS A 9 -25.33 28.12 8.20
C LYS A 9 -25.85 27.45 6.93
N ALA A 10 -25.21 27.68 5.78
CA ALA A 10 -25.60 27.07 4.51
C ALA A 10 -25.39 25.55 4.52
N ILE A 11 -24.28 25.07 5.09
CA ILE A 11 -23.98 23.64 5.24
C ILE A 11 -25.01 23.00 6.18
N ALA A 12 -25.23 23.56 7.38
CA ALA A 12 -26.16 23.00 8.35
C ALA A 12 -27.62 22.98 7.86
N ALA A 13 -27.98 23.87 6.93
CA ALA A 13 -29.31 23.85 6.30
C ALA A 13 -29.49 22.71 5.28
N GLN A 14 -28.39 22.13 4.77
CA GLN A 14 -28.40 21.12 3.72
C GLN A 14 -27.92 19.74 4.20
N ALA A 15 -27.14 19.69 5.28
CA ALA A 15 -26.51 18.47 5.78
C ALA A 15 -26.52 18.40 7.31
N THR A 16 -26.90 17.24 7.83
CA THR A 16 -26.77 16.87 9.25
C THR A 16 -25.50 16.08 9.52
N LEU A 17 -24.91 15.46 8.49
CA LEU A 17 -23.64 14.75 8.51
C LEU A 17 -22.70 15.38 7.48
N PHE A 18 -21.49 15.72 7.89
CA PHE A 18 -20.46 16.29 7.05
C PHE A 18 -19.21 15.41 7.10
N CYS A 19 -18.86 14.81 5.96
CA CYS A 19 -17.74 13.87 5.86
C CYS A 19 -16.52 14.52 5.21
N PHE A 20 -15.38 14.45 5.89
CA PHE A 20 -14.07 14.77 5.33
C PHE A 20 -13.35 13.48 5.00
N ASP A 21 -12.96 13.32 3.74
CA ASP A 21 -12.03 12.27 3.35
C ASP A 21 -10.61 12.83 3.34
N GLU A 22 -9.65 12.04 3.83
CA GLU A 22 -8.22 12.36 3.87
C GLU A 22 -7.91 13.73 4.51
N PHE A 23 -8.43 13.97 5.72
CA PHE A 23 -8.21 15.19 6.47
C PHE A 23 -6.71 15.40 6.78
N GLU A 24 -6.09 16.32 6.05
CA GLU A 24 -4.71 16.76 6.20
C GLU A 24 -4.65 18.30 6.25
N VAL A 25 -3.77 18.83 7.10
CA VAL A 25 -3.55 20.28 7.25
C VAL A 25 -2.09 20.56 6.92
N ILE A 26 -1.87 21.36 5.88
CA ILE A 26 -0.53 21.73 5.39
C ILE A 26 -0.21 23.22 5.56
N ASP A 27 -1.22 24.07 5.77
CA ASP A 27 -1.08 25.52 5.99
C ASP A 27 -1.77 25.94 7.29
N ILE A 28 -1.17 26.89 8.01
CA ILE A 28 -1.71 27.46 9.24
C ILE A 28 -2.99 28.28 8.99
N ALA A 29 -3.11 28.93 7.82
CA ALA A 29 -4.30 29.70 7.47
C ALA A 29 -5.53 28.79 7.31
N ASP A 30 -5.35 27.65 6.63
CA ASP A 30 -6.38 26.62 6.48
C ASP A 30 -6.83 26.09 7.84
N ALA A 31 -5.86 25.84 8.72
CA ALA A 31 -6.07 25.43 10.10
C ALA A 31 -6.98 26.37 10.88
N LEU A 32 -6.70 27.68 10.83
CA LEU A 32 -7.48 28.70 11.54
C LEU A 32 -8.89 28.82 10.98
N ILE A 33 -9.06 28.72 9.66
CA ILE A 33 -10.37 28.74 9.01
C ILE A 33 -11.17 27.48 9.37
N LEU A 34 -10.54 26.30 9.30
CA LEU A 34 -11.14 25.01 9.62
C LEU A 34 -11.61 24.96 11.07
N GLY A 35 -10.81 25.47 12.02
CA GLY A 35 -11.22 25.49 13.42
C GLY A 35 -12.49 26.28 13.67
N ARG A 36 -12.55 27.50 13.13
CA ARG A 36 -13.74 28.35 13.24
C ARG A 36 -14.95 27.74 12.54
N LEU A 37 -14.75 27.06 11.41
CA LEU A 37 -15.81 26.36 10.70
C LEU A 37 -16.36 25.18 11.51
N PHE A 38 -15.49 24.34 12.07
CA PHE A 38 -15.88 23.16 12.85
C PHE A 38 -16.66 23.56 14.10
N GLU A 39 -16.18 24.56 14.85
CA GLU A 39 -16.93 25.11 15.99
C GLU A 39 -18.34 25.55 15.57
N ALA A 40 -18.45 26.28 14.46
CA ALA A 40 -19.73 26.77 13.97
C ALA A 40 -20.67 25.64 13.51
N LEU A 41 -20.12 24.54 12.97
CA LEU A 41 -20.86 23.35 12.57
C LEU A 41 -21.32 22.54 13.80
N PHE A 42 -20.43 22.31 14.78
CA PHE A 42 -20.77 21.63 16.03
C PHE A 42 -21.85 22.39 16.81
N ALA A 43 -21.75 23.71 16.91
CA ALA A 43 -22.75 24.56 17.54
C ALA A 43 -24.14 24.48 16.86
N ARG A 44 -24.20 23.99 15.62
CA ARG A 44 -25.44 23.78 14.86
C ARG A 44 -25.90 22.32 14.85
N GLY A 45 -25.23 21.44 15.59
CA GLY A 45 -25.58 20.02 15.67
C GLY A 45 -25.21 19.22 14.43
N VAL A 46 -24.31 19.72 13.58
CA VAL A 46 -23.79 18.96 12.45
C VAL A 46 -22.82 17.90 12.97
N VAL A 47 -23.06 16.64 12.62
CA VAL A 47 -22.15 15.53 12.89
C VAL A 47 -21.00 15.58 11.88
N ILE A 48 -19.77 15.50 12.36
CA ILE A 48 -18.58 15.45 11.50
C ILE A 48 -17.98 14.06 11.57
N VAL A 49 -17.66 13.49 10.41
CA VAL A 49 -16.85 12.27 10.28
C VAL A 49 -15.64 12.62 9.43
N ALA A 50 -14.45 12.25 9.88
CA ALA A 50 -13.22 12.50 9.15
C ALA A 50 -12.34 11.24 9.10
N THR A 51 -11.75 10.96 7.94
CA THR A 51 -10.65 9.98 7.82
C THR A 51 -9.32 10.74 7.81
N SER A 52 -8.29 10.23 8.47
CA SER A 52 -6.95 10.84 8.43
C SER A 52 -5.87 9.76 8.58
N ASN A 53 -4.71 10.01 7.96
CA ASN A 53 -3.52 9.18 8.14
C ASN A 53 -2.69 9.58 9.37
N ARG A 54 -3.11 10.62 10.11
CA ARG A 54 -2.45 11.15 11.31
C ARG A 54 -3.44 11.23 12.45
N ALA A 55 -2.99 10.90 13.66
CA ALA A 55 -3.78 11.15 14.85
C ALA A 55 -3.96 12.67 15.05
N PRO A 56 -5.00 13.13 15.76
CA PRO A 56 -5.22 14.57 15.97
C PRO A 56 -4.01 15.31 16.54
N ASP A 57 -3.27 14.70 17.46
CA ASP A 57 -2.06 15.28 18.04
C ASP A 57 -0.90 15.41 17.04
N ASP A 58 -0.91 14.65 15.94
CA ASP A 58 0.12 14.66 14.88
C ASP A 58 -0.28 15.52 13.66
N LEU A 59 -1.51 16.05 13.65
CA LEU A 59 -1.94 16.97 12.60
C LEU A 59 -1.10 18.24 12.62
N TYR A 60 -0.58 18.69 11.47
CA TYR A 60 0.29 19.87 11.35
C TYR A 60 1.57 19.80 12.22
N GLU A 61 2.06 18.59 12.51
CA GLU A 61 3.33 18.39 13.21
C GLU A 61 4.47 19.09 12.45
N ASN A 62 5.35 19.80 13.16
CA ASN A 62 6.43 20.64 12.60
C ASN A 62 5.99 21.84 11.72
N GLY A 63 4.70 22.15 11.68
CA GLY A 63 4.20 23.32 10.97
C GLY A 63 4.65 24.66 11.60
N ILE A 64 4.80 25.69 10.76
CA ILE A 64 5.17 27.04 11.20
C ILE A 64 4.06 27.58 12.12
N ASN A 65 4.43 28.12 13.29
CA ASN A 65 3.49 28.63 14.29
C ASN A 65 2.47 27.59 14.79
N ARG A 66 2.85 26.31 14.89
CA ARG A 66 2.03 25.22 15.41
C ARG A 66 1.26 25.54 16.70
N GLN A 67 1.79 26.39 17.58
CA GLN A 67 1.08 26.81 18.79
C GLN A 67 -0.31 27.42 18.51
N LEU A 68 -0.49 28.06 17.36
CA LEU A 68 -1.78 28.62 16.92
C LEU A 68 -2.77 27.54 16.47
N PHE A 69 -2.30 26.33 16.17
CA PHE A 69 -3.11 25.19 15.76
C PHE A 69 -3.56 24.31 16.93
N LEU A 70 -2.86 24.35 18.07
CA LEU A 70 -3.22 23.58 19.27
C LEU A 70 -4.68 23.76 19.73
N PRO A 71 -5.29 24.97 19.65
CA PRO A 71 -6.71 25.13 19.97
C PRO A 71 -7.63 24.29 19.07
N PHE A 72 -7.30 24.15 17.78
CA PHE A 72 -8.08 23.29 16.88
C PHE A 72 -7.93 21.80 17.22
N ILE A 73 -6.72 21.35 17.55
CA ILE A 73 -6.52 19.99 18.04
C ILE A 73 -7.37 19.73 19.30
N ALA A 74 -7.45 20.71 20.21
CA ALA A 74 -8.29 20.60 21.41
C ALA A 74 -9.79 20.47 21.05
N ILE A 75 -10.28 21.25 20.08
CA ILE A 75 -11.66 21.15 19.57
C ILE A 75 -11.94 19.76 18.99
N LEU A 76 -11.03 19.23 18.16
CA LEU A 76 -11.16 17.88 17.60
C LEU A 76 -11.26 16.84 18.72
N LYS A 77 -10.38 16.90 19.72
CA LYS A 77 -10.35 15.94 20.84
C LYS A 77 -11.55 16.08 21.78
N GLN A 78 -12.15 17.27 21.86
CA GLN A 78 -13.33 17.52 22.69
C GLN A 78 -14.62 17.05 22.02
N HIS A 79 -14.73 17.17 20.70
CA HIS A 79 -15.98 16.96 19.97
C HIS A 79 -16.01 15.69 19.12
N LEU A 80 -14.86 15.06 18.82
CA LEU A 80 -14.78 13.86 18.00
C LEU A 80 -14.28 12.66 18.80
N ASP A 81 -14.88 11.51 18.52
CA ASP A 81 -14.35 10.22 18.94
C ASP A 81 -13.24 9.79 17.99
N VAL A 82 -12.02 9.62 18.51
CA VAL A 82 -10.87 9.18 17.73
C VAL A 82 -10.85 7.66 17.66
N LEU A 83 -11.24 7.11 16.52
CA LEU A 83 -11.17 5.68 16.23
C LEU A 83 -9.91 5.38 15.43
N SER A 84 -8.94 4.73 16.07
CA SER A 84 -7.76 4.23 15.35
C SER A 84 -8.10 2.93 14.61
N LEU A 85 -7.79 2.89 13.31
CA LEU A 85 -7.90 1.69 12.49
C LEU A 85 -6.61 0.85 12.59
N ASP A 86 -6.13 0.61 13.81
CA ASP A 86 -4.95 -0.23 14.10
C ASP A 86 -5.35 -1.69 14.39
N GLY A 87 -6.32 -2.21 13.62
CA GLY A 87 -6.75 -3.60 13.74
C GLY A 87 -5.76 -4.56 13.06
N PRO A 88 -5.77 -5.87 13.41
CA PRO A 88 -5.05 -6.90 12.65
C PRO A 88 -5.58 -7.06 11.21
N ILE A 89 -6.72 -6.42 10.91
CA ILE A 89 -7.37 -6.41 9.61
C ILE A 89 -6.91 -5.17 8.87
N ASP A 90 -5.93 -5.32 8.00
CA ASP A 90 -5.63 -4.30 7.01
C ASP A 90 -6.76 -4.27 5.96
N TYR A 91 -7.66 -3.29 6.09
CA TYR A 91 -8.78 -3.11 5.17
C TYR A 91 -8.33 -2.84 3.72
N ARG A 92 -7.08 -2.42 3.49
CA ARG A 92 -6.51 -2.30 2.13
C ARG A 92 -6.28 -3.69 1.52
N LEU A 93 -5.80 -4.65 2.32
CA LEU A 93 -5.67 -6.04 1.89
C LEU A 93 -7.02 -6.72 1.68
N ALA A 94 -8.06 -6.32 2.42
CA ALA A 94 -9.41 -6.82 2.20
C ALA A 94 -9.95 -6.49 0.79
N ARG A 95 -9.52 -5.37 0.18
CA ARG A 95 -9.86 -5.00 -1.21
C ARG A 95 -9.18 -5.88 -2.26
N LEU A 96 -8.14 -6.64 -1.90
CA LEU A 96 -7.55 -7.62 -2.82
C LEU A 96 -8.47 -8.82 -3.06
N LYS A 97 -9.47 -9.07 -2.19
CA LYS A 97 -10.46 -10.13 -2.43
C LYS A 97 -11.25 -9.83 -3.71
N GLY A 98 -10.99 -10.60 -4.76
CA GLY A 98 -11.59 -10.40 -6.08
C GLY A 98 -10.87 -9.39 -6.98
N ALA A 99 -9.77 -8.79 -6.52
CA ALA A 99 -8.94 -7.92 -7.35
C ALA A 99 -8.03 -8.76 -8.25
N GLN A 100 -7.83 -8.29 -9.49
CA GLN A 100 -6.79 -8.85 -10.35
C GLN A 100 -5.41 -8.48 -9.79
N VAL A 101 -4.62 -9.51 -9.45
CA VAL A 101 -3.25 -9.35 -8.91
C VAL A 101 -2.16 -9.78 -9.91
N TYR A 102 -2.54 -10.42 -11.02
CA TYR A 102 -1.65 -10.80 -12.10
C TYR A 102 -2.10 -10.12 -13.40
N PHE A 103 -1.24 -9.28 -13.97
CA PHE A 103 -1.51 -8.51 -15.18
C PHE A 103 -0.67 -9.01 -16.34
N TRP A 104 -1.31 -9.36 -17.45
CA TRP A 104 -0.62 -9.71 -18.69
C TRP A 104 -1.47 -9.28 -19.91
N PRO A 105 -0.83 -8.89 -21.03
CA PRO A 105 0.61 -8.69 -21.19
C PRO A 105 1.13 -7.50 -20.37
N ALA A 106 2.44 -7.45 -20.11
CA ALA A 106 3.11 -6.35 -19.40
C ALA A 106 3.23 -5.11 -20.29
N ASP A 107 2.09 -4.47 -20.55
CA ASP A 107 1.95 -3.27 -21.38
C ASP A 107 1.61 -2.02 -20.54
N ALA A 108 1.35 -0.90 -21.20
CA ALA A 108 0.99 0.36 -20.54
C ALA A 108 -0.30 0.26 -19.69
N LYS A 109 -1.21 -0.65 -20.03
CA LYS A 109 -2.43 -0.90 -19.23
C LYS A 109 -2.08 -1.64 -17.95
N ALA A 110 -1.20 -2.65 -18.03
CA ALA A 110 -0.66 -3.33 -16.86
C ALA A 110 0.10 -2.35 -15.96
N ASP A 111 0.93 -1.45 -16.51
CA ASP A 111 1.64 -0.43 -15.73
C ASP A 111 0.68 0.51 -14.98
N ALA A 112 -0.38 0.98 -15.65
CA ALA A 112 -1.41 1.80 -15.03
C ALA A 112 -2.16 1.04 -13.92
N ALA A 113 -2.39 -0.26 -14.10
CA ALA A 113 -3.02 -1.11 -13.09
C ALA A 113 -2.09 -1.36 -11.89
N MET A 114 -0.80 -1.64 -12.12
CA MET A 114 0.22 -1.77 -11.07
C MET A 114 0.34 -0.49 -10.23
N ASN A 115 0.35 0.68 -10.89
CA ASN A 115 0.36 1.98 -10.20
C ASN A 115 -0.92 2.23 -9.38
N ARG A 116 -2.06 1.69 -9.82
CA ARG A 116 -3.32 1.76 -9.06
C ARG A 116 -3.26 0.85 -7.84
N GLN A 117 -2.82 -0.40 -8.00
CA GLN A 117 -2.65 -1.33 -6.89
C GLN A 117 -1.68 -0.80 -5.83
N TRP A 118 -0.57 -0.20 -6.27
CA TRP A 118 0.36 0.49 -5.37
C TRP A 118 -0.35 1.57 -4.54
N ARG A 119 -1.13 2.45 -5.19
CA ARG A 119 -1.89 3.50 -4.48
C ARG A 119 -2.95 2.94 -3.56
N ASP A 120 -3.69 1.93 -3.99
CA ASP A 120 -4.74 1.30 -3.18
C ASP A 120 -4.16 0.65 -1.91
N LEU A 121 -2.97 0.06 -2.00
CA LEU A 121 -2.30 -0.60 -0.87
C LEU A 121 -1.54 0.37 0.03
N THR A 122 -1.01 1.47 -0.50
CA THR A 122 -0.09 2.35 0.25
C THR A 122 -0.68 3.72 0.58
N GLY A 123 -1.73 4.14 -0.11
CA GLY A 123 -2.24 5.52 -0.09
C GLY A 123 -1.32 6.54 -0.78
N MET A 124 -0.26 6.10 -1.49
CA MET A 124 0.77 7.00 -2.02
C MET A 124 1.04 6.77 -3.50
N HIS A 125 1.40 7.82 -4.23
CA HIS A 125 1.79 7.72 -5.65
C HIS A 125 3.16 7.05 -5.85
N ARG A 126 4.06 7.22 -4.88
CA ARG A 126 5.43 6.68 -4.88
C ARG A 126 5.87 6.32 -3.47
N GLY A 127 6.71 5.30 -3.37
CA GLY A 127 7.44 4.97 -2.15
C GLY A 127 8.83 5.60 -2.13
N GLY A 128 9.55 5.35 -1.03
CA GLY A 128 10.97 5.68 -0.90
C GLY A 128 11.84 4.42 -0.88
N PRO A 129 13.15 4.53 -1.13
CA PRO A 129 14.07 3.42 -0.91
C PRO A 129 14.16 3.10 0.59
N ALA A 130 14.50 1.86 0.92
CA ALA A 130 14.80 1.45 2.28
C ALA A 130 15.97 0.47 2.33
N GLU A 131 16.62 0.37 3.47
CA GLU A 131 17.66 -0.62 3.74
C GLU A 131 17.09 -1.70 4.66
N LEU A 132 17.05 -2.94 4.17
CA LEU A 132 16.57 -4.10 4.90
C LEU A 132 17.78 -4.90 5.41
N PRO A 133 17.94 -5.06 6.74
CA PRO A 133 19.01 -5.90 7.27
C PRO A 133 18.77 -7.37 6.93
N VAL A 134 19.76 -7.99 6.31
CA VAL A 134 19.84 -9.43 6.02
C VAL A 134 21.10 -9.97 6.70
N VAL A 135 21.15 -11.27 6.99
CA VAL A 135 22.33 -11.86 7.64
C VAL A 135 23.59 -11.57 6.82
N GLY A 136 24.50 -10.77 7.38
CA GLY A 136 25.77 -10.42 6.76
C GLY A 136 25.74 -9.30 5.71
N ARG A 137 24.59 -8.65 5.44
CA ARG A 137 24.52 -7.50 4.52
C ARG A 137 23.30 -6.60 4.75
N MET A 138 23.35 -5.40 4.18
CA MET A 138 22.15 -4.56 3.99
C MET A 138 21.63 -4.76 2.56
N LEU A 139 20.33 -4.99 2.43
CA LEU A 139 19.64 -5.10 1.14
C LEU A 139 18.87 -3.82 0.86
N THR A 140 19.25 -3.12 -0.21
CA THR A 140 18.51 -1.95 -0.68
C THR A 140 17.21 -2.37 -1.36
N VAL A 141 16.08 -1.95 -0.80
CA VAL A 141 14.74 -2.08 -1.37
C VAL A 141 14.44 -0.81 -2.18
N PRO A 142 14.23 -0.89 -3.51
CA PRO A 142 14.16 0.30 -4.37
C PRO A 142 12.98 1.22 -4.05
N GLU A 143 11.81 0.64 -3.78
CA GLU A 143 10.58 1.38 -3.50
C GLU A 143 9.77 0.61 -2.47
N GLN A 144 9.48 1.22 -1.33
CA GLN A 144 8.64 0.66 -0.29
C GLN A 144 7.80 1.71 0.41
N ALA A 145 6.70 1.25 0.99
CA ALA A 145 5.74 2.07 1.71
C ALA A 145 4.78 1.19 2.51
N LYS A 146 4.50 1.53 3.78
CA LYS A 146 3.41 0.94 4.58
C LYS A 146 3.40 -0.61 4.57
N GLY A 147 4.57 -1.26 4.60
CA GLY A 147 4.66 -2.74 4.58
C GLY A 147 4.49 -3.37 3.19
N VAL A 148 4.51 -2.56 2.13
CA VAL A 148 4.49 -2.98 0.72
C VAL A 148 5.82 -2.63 0.08
N ALA A 149 6.39 -3.54 -0.71
CA ALA A 149 7.57 -3.28 -1.53
C ALA A 149 7.24 -3.39 -3.01
N ARG A 150 7.96 -2.65 -3.86
CA ARG A 150 7.84 -2.71 -5.32
C ARG A 150 9.20 -2.86 -5.98
N TRP A 151 9.28 -3.79 -6.91
CA TRP A 151 10.49 -4.17 -7.60
C TRP A 151 10.26 -4.27 -9.10
N ARG A 152 11.26 -3.88 -9.90
CA ARG A 152 11.35 -4.36 -11.29
C ARG A 152 11.93 -5.76 -11.30
N PHE A 153 11.47 -6.62 -12.20
CA PHE A 153 11.98 -7.99 -12.34
C PHE A 153 13.51 -8.07 -12.36
N LYS A 154 14.17 -7.21 -13.14
CA LYS A 154 15.64 -7.17 -13.24
C LYS A 154 16.32 -6.96 -11.89
N ALA A 155 15.82 -6.01 -11.09
CA ALA A 155 16.38 -5.73 -9.77
C ALA A 155 16.15 -6.87 -8.77
N LEU A 156 15.08 -7.66 -8.95
CA LEU A 156 14.74 -8.76 -8.05
C LEU A 156 15.43 -10.08 -8.43
N CYS A 157 15.54 -10.38 -9.73
CA CYS A 157 15.94 -11.70 -10.23
C CYS A 157 17.23 -11.71 -11.06
N GLU A 158 17.67 -10.58 -11.64
CA GLU A 158 18.96 -10.51 -12.37
C GLU A 158 20.08 -9.99 -11.47
N ALA A 159 19.76 -9.15 -10.47
CA ALA A 159 20.71 -8.72 -9.44
C ALA A 159 21.05 -9.88 -8.46
N PRO A 160 22.27 -9.89 -7.86
CA PRO A 160 22.80 -11.01 -7.05
C PRO A 160 22.13 -11.10 -5.66
N LEU A 161 20.83 -11.41 -5.66
CA LEU A 161 20.04 -11.73 -4.48
C LEU A 161 20.14 -13.23 -4.20
N SER A 162 20.22 -13.55 -2.91
CA SER A 162 20.30 -14.89 -2.35
C SER A 162 18.95 -15.35 -1.81
N PRO A 163 18.78 -16.66 -1.52
CA PRO A 163 17.57 -17.15 -0.85
C PRO A 163 17.28 -16.44 0.49
N GLN A 164 18.32 -16.01 1.23
CA GLN A 164 18.14 -15.28 2.49
C GLN A 164 17.57 -13.87 2.27
N ASP A 165 17.91 -13.22 1.17
CA ASP A 165 17.34 -11.93 0.79
C ASP A 165 15.83 -12.06 0.52
N TYR A 166 15.41 -13.10 -0.20
CA TYR A 166 13.99 -13.35 -0.46
C TYR A 166 13.20 -13.70 0.81
N LEU A 167 13.78 -14.48 1.72
CA LEU A 167 13.17 -14.73 3.03
C LEU A 167 13.03 -13.45 3.85
N ALA A 168 14.05 -12.58 3.86
CA ALA A 168 13.99 -11.29 4.54
C ALA A 168 12.90 -10.39 3.94
N LEU A 169 12.80 -10.32 2.61
CA LEU A 169 11.73 -9.59 1.93
C LEU A 169 10.34 -10.13 2.31
N ALA A 170 10.17 -11.45 2.27
CA ALA A 170 8.89 -12.10 2.58
C ALA A 170 8.49 -11.93 4.06
N ARG A 171 9.45 -11.78 4.97
CA ARG A 171 9.21 -11.45 6.39
C ARG A 171 8.83 -9.99 6.59
N ALA A 172 9.49 -9.07 5.89
CA ALA A 172 9.35 -7.64 6.12
C ALA A 172 8.11 -7.04 5.47
N TYR A 173 7.63 -7.61 4.36
CA TYR A 173 6.56 -7.04 3.55
C TYR A 173 5.39 -8.00 3.44
N HIS A 174 4.18 -7.50 3.74
CA HIS A 174 2.95 -8.28 3.61
C HIS A 174 2.45 -8.35 2.15
N ALA A 175 2.89 -7.42 1.30
CA ALA A 175 2.64 -7.40 -0.14
C ALA A 175 3.89 -6.97 -0.91
N ILE A 176 4.10 -7.59 -2.07
CA ILE A 176 5.22 -7.27 -2.96
C ILE A 176 4.70 -7.12 -4.39
N LEU A 177 5.00 -5.98 -5.01
CA LEU A 177 4.73 -5.70 -6.42
C LEU A 177 5.96 -6.03 -7.26
N VAL A 178 5.80 -6.77 -8.35
CA VAL A 178 6.87 -7.08 -9.31
C VAL A 178 6.47 -6.64 -10.72
N ASP A 179 7.14 -5.61 -11.24
CA ASP A 179 6.89 -5.08 -12.57
C ASP A 179 7.71 -5.82 -13.64
N GLY A 180 7.03 -6.17 -14.74
CA GLY A 180 7.65 -6.53 -16.01
C GLY A 180 8.39 -7.86 -16.00
N ILE A 181 7.78 -8.91 -15.45
CA ILE A 181 8.33 -10.27 -15.49
C ILE A 181 8.33 -10.75 -16.96
N PRO A 182 9.50 -11.00 -17.57
CA PRO A 182 9.56 -11.47 -18.95
C PRO A 182 9.17 -12.95 -19.05
N GLN A 183 8.84 -13.39 -20.25
CA GLN A 183 8.87 -14.82 -20.57
C GLN A 183 10.34 -15.28 -20.55
N MET A 184 10.63 -16.37 -19.84
CA MET A 184 12.00 -16.83 -19.62
C MET A 184 12.26 -18.12 -20.40
N GLY A 185 13.23 -18.06 -21.32
CA GLY A 185 13.79 -19.22 -22.02
C GLY A 185 15.09 -19.71 -21.38
N ASP A 186 15.80 -20.60 -22.07
CA ASP A 186 17.03 -21.23 -21.58
C ASP A 186 18.16 -20.23 -21.27
N ASP A 187 18.14 -19.06 -21.91
CA ASP A 187 19.08 -17.95 -21.72
C ASP A 187 18.86 -17.19 -20.39
N ALA A 188 17.68 -17.28 -19.80
CA ALA A 188 17.31 -16.62 -18.54
C ALA A 188 17.18 -17.61 -17.37
N ARG A 189 17.83 -18.77 -17.43
CA ARG A 189 17.65 -19.87 -16.46
C ARG A 189 17.97 -19.48 -15.01
N ASP A 190 19.03 -18.71 -14.78
CA ASP A 190 19.39 -18.30 -13.43
C ASP A 190 18.37 -17.31 -12.84
N ALA A 191 17.88 -16.37 -13.65
CA ALA A 191 16.80 -15.47 -13.26
C ALA A 191 15.49 -16.24 -12.99
N ALA A 192 15.19 -17.26 -13.80
CA ALA A 192 14.03 -18.14 -13.59
C ALA A 192 14.11 -18.89 -12.25
N ARG A 193 15.27 -19.48 -11.91
CA ARG A 193 15.48 -20.16 -10.63
C ARG A 193 15.37 -19.20 -9.43
N ARG A 194 15.86 -17.98 -9.58
CA ARG A 194 15.69 -16.94 -8.56
C ARG A 194 14.23 -16.52 -8.40
N LEU A 195 13.48 -16.37 -9.49
CA LEU A 195 12.05 -16.11 -9.42
C LEU A 195 11.30 -17.26 -8.71
N VAL A 196 11.63 -18.52 -9.01
CA VAL A 196 11.06 -19.68 -8.29
C VAL A 196 11.37 -19.58 -6.79
N THR A 197 12.62 -19.27 -6.42
CA THR A 197 13.01 -19.14 -5.01
C THR A 197 12.26 -18.02 -4.31
N PHE A 198 12.08 -16.88 -4.99
CA PHE A 198 11.28 -15.76 -4.49
C PHE A 198 9.81 -16.12 -4.31
N ILE A 199 9.18 -16.74 -5.33
CA ILE A 199 7.79 -17.19 -5.27
C ILE A 199 7.60 -18.16 -4.11
N ASP A 200 8.55 -19.08 -3.91
CA ASP A 200 8.50 -20.05 -2.82
C ASP A 200 8.52 -19.35 -1.45
N ALA A 201 9.44 -18.40 -1.25
CA ALA A 201 9.53 -17.62 -0.01
C ALA A 201 8.27 -16.76 0.24
N ALA A 202 7.78 -16.07 -0.79
CA ALA A 202 6.56 -15.26 -0.71
C ALA A 202 5.32 -16.13 -0.42
N TYR A 203 5.23 -17.30 -1.07
CA TYR A 203 4.14 -18.23 -0.90
C TYR A 203 4.05 -18.74 0.53
N GLU A 204 5.18 -19.19 1.10
CA GLU A 204 5.28 -19.74 2.45
C GLU A 204 4.98 -18.71 3.55
N ALA A 205 5.28 -17.43 3.29
CA ALA A 205 4.97 -16.33 4.20
C ALA A 205 3.58 -15.70 3.96
N HIS A 206 2.76 -16.25 3.06
CA HIS A 206 1.45 -15.71 2.68
C HIS A 206 1.47 -14.27 2.15
N VAL A 207 2.58 -13.85 1.55
CA VAL A 207 2.75 -12.52 0.95
C VAL A 207 1.82 -12.36 -0.23
N LYS A 208 1.18 -11.18 -0.34
CA LYS A 208 0.37 -10.85 -1.51
C LYS A 208 1.30 -10.42 -2.65
N LEU A 209 1.47 -11.30 -3.62
CA LEU A 209 2.24 -11.01 -4.82
C LEU A 209 1.31 -10.37 -5.87
N ILE A 210 1.62 -9.13 -6.24
CA ILE A 210 0.98 -8.44 -7.35
C ILE A 210 2.04 -8.29 -8.44
N CYS A 211 1.76 -8.67 -9.68
CA CYS A 211 2.78 -8.56 -10.74
C CYS A 211 2.23 -8.30 -12.13
N SER A 212 3.07 -7.69 -12.97
CA SER A 212 2.87 -7.63 -14.42
C SER A 212 3.86 -8.56 -15.12
N ALA A 213 3.39 -9.31 -16.11
CA ALA A 213 4.19 -10.30 -16.82
C ALA A 213 3.90 -10.33 -18.32
N ALA A 214 4.88 -10.77 -19.11
CA ALA A 214 4.75 -10.87 -20.56
C ALA A 214 3.70 -11.92 -20.99
N THR A 215 3.48 -12.94 -20.17
CA THR A 215 2.61 -14.10 -20.46
C THR A 215 1.78 -14.49 -19.23
N PRO A 216 0.70 -15.30 -19.39
CA PRO A 216 0.09 -15.97 -18.25
C PRO A 216 1.08 -16.89 -17.51
N PRO A 217 0.79 -17.31 -16.26
CA PRO A 217 1.68 -18.16 -15.47
C PRO A 217 2.17 -19.41 -16.21
N SER A 218 1.25 -20.11 -16.89
CA SER A 218 1.55 -21.32 -17.67
C SER A 218 2.52 -21.11 -18.83
N GLY A 219 2.66 -19.88 -19.33
CA GLY A 219 3.56 -19.52 -20.42
C GLY A 219 4.88 -18.88 -19.96
N LEU A 220 5.08 -18.67 -18.66
CA LEU A 220 6.17 -17.86 -18.12
C LEU A 220 7.54 -18.53 -18.27
N PHE A 221 7.59 -19.86 -18.09
CA PHE A 221 8.80 -20.66 -18.20
C PHE A 221 8.76 -21.50 -19.49
N GLN A 222 9.58 -21.14 -20.48
CA GLN A 222 9.75 -21.87 -21.75
C GLN A 222 11.11 -22.57 -21.76
N LEU A 223 11.37 -23.36 -20.71
CA LEU A 223 12.63 -24.05 -20.50
C LEU A 223 12.54 -25.49 -21.00
N ARG A 224 13.57 -25.96 -21.70
CA ARG A 224 13.63 -27.35 -22.22
C ARG A 224 13.79 -28.39 -21.11
N SER A 225 14.14 -27.98 -19.90
CA SER A 225 14.37 -28.85 -18.75
C SER A 225 13.08 -29.19 -18.00
N SER A 226 12.89 -30.47 -17.67
CA SER A 226 11.80 -30.97 -16.81
C SER A 226 12.03 -30.69 -15.30
N GLU A 227 12.61 -29.54 -14.96
CA GLU A 227 12.82 -29.17 -13.55
C GLU A 227 11.45 -28.97 -12.88
N THR A 228 11.16 -29.81 -11.88
CA THR A 228 9.86 -29.83 -11.16
C THR A 228 9.54 -28.52 -10.45
N GLY A 229 10.55 -27.70 -10.16
CA GLY A 229 10.40 -26.40 -9.51
C GLY A 229 9.57 -25.40 -10.32
N PHE A 230 9.68 -25.38 -11.65
CA PHE A 230 8.96 -24.43 -12.49
C PHE A 230 7.45 -24.71 -12.53
N ALA A 231 7.06 -25.96 -12.74
CA ALA A 231 5.64 -26.35 -12.71
C ALA A 231 5.00 -26.05 -11.34
N ARG A 232 5.73 -26.29 -10.24
CA ARG A 232 5.30 -25.92 -8.89
C ARG A 232 5.13 -24.40 -8.75
N ALA A 233 6.08 -23.61 -9.24
CA ALA A 233 6.00 -22.15 -9.17
C ALA A 233 4.80 -21.61 -9.96
N VAL A 234 4.48 -22.20 -11.12
CA VAL A 234 3.26 -21.87 -11.88
C VAL A 234 2.01 -22.14 -11.06
N SER A 235 1.89 -23.33 -10.47
CA SER A 235 0.74 -23.67 -9.61
C SER A 235 0.62 -22.74 -8.40
N ARG A 236 1.75 -22.35 -7.78
CA ARG A 236 1.76 -21.37 -6.69
C ARG A 236 1.28 -19.99 -7.17
N LEU A 237 1.75 -19.51 -8.32
CA LEU A 237 1.28 -18.24 -8.90
C LEU A 237 -0.23 -18.25 -9.18
N GLU A 238 -0.77 -19.38 -9.65
CA GLU A 238 -2.21 -19.55 -9.86
C GLU A 238 -2.98 -19.54 -8.53
N GLU A 239 -2.51 -20.28 -7.52
CA GLU A 239 -3.13 -20.28 -6.20
C GLU A 239 -3.06 -18.90 -5.53
N MET A 240 -1.94 -18.17 -5.67
CA MET A 240 -1.76 -16.83 -5.11
C MET A 240 -2.75 -15.79 -5.65
N GLN A 241 -3.39 -16.07 -6.79
CA GLN A 241 -4.47 -15.26 -7.37
C GLN A 241 -5.86 -15.60 -6.79
N SER A 242 -6.00 -16.72 -6.09
CA SER A 242 -7.28 -17.14 -5.53
C SER A 242 -7.74 -16.25 -4.38
N ALA A 243 -9.06 -16.06 -4.25
CA ALA A 243 -9.65 -15.31 -3.15
C ALA A 243 -9.27 -15.92 -1.77
N ASP A 244 -9.16 -17.25 -1.70
CA ASP A 244 -8.78 -17.97 -0.48
C ASP A 244 -7.34 -17.63 -0.06
N TYR A 245 -6.40 -17.64 -1.00
CA TYR A 245 -5.02 -17.24 -0.71
C TYR A 245 -4.93 -15.77 -0.32
N LEU A 246 -5.60 -14.88 -1.06
CA LEU A 246 -5.62 -13.45 -0.77
C LEU A 246 -6.26 -13.14 0.59
N ALA A 247 -7.15 -14.00 1.10
CA ALA A 247 -7.75 -13.90 2.42
C ALA A 247 -6.83 -14.33 3.58
N LYS A 248 -5.77 -15.12 3.32
CA LYS A 248 -4.85 -15.59 4.38
C LYS A 248 -4.10 -14.41 5.00
N PRO A 249 -3.95 -14.32 6.33
CA PRO A 249 -3.09 -13.32 6.94
C PRO A 249 -1.62 -13.57 6.57
N HIS A 250 -0.84 -12.49 6.50
CA HIS A 250 0.62 -12.57 6.32
C HIS A 250 1.24 -13.34 7.49
N HIS A 251 2.18 -14.23 7.18
CA HIS A 251 2.75 -15.18 8.13
C HIS A 251 4.29 -15.10 8.11
N PRO A 252 4.89 -14.05 8.70
CA PRO A 252 6.34 -13.91 8.76
C PRO A 252 6.93 -15.01 9.65
N LYS A 253 7.51 -16.04 9.04
CA LYS A 253 8.27 -17.10 9.74
C LYS A 253 9.74 -16.74 9.81
#